data_AF-A0A919U3S8-F1
#
_entry.id   AF-A0A919U3S8-F1
#
_cell.length_a   1.000
_cell.length_b   1.000
_cell.length_c   1.000
_cell.angle_alpha   90.00
_cell.angle_beta   90.00
_cell.angle_gamma   90.00
#
_symmetry.space_group_name_H-M   'P 1'
#
loop_
_entity.id
_entity.type
_entity.pdbx_description
1 polymer ?
#
loop_
_entity_poly.entity_id
_entity_poly.type
_entity_poly.pdbx_seq_one_letter_code
_entity_poly.pdbx_strand_id
1 'polypeptide(L)'
;MVAVDGVAILENEVRELIRRTGLDPARDRAGVVALVTDVIADYDERSVLGAVPPLADPAAAHKAVVDAVAGLGPLQRYLDDPEVEEVWIKSSHVLLHTFPRTLRTCPDVTADVRAV
;
A
#
# COMPACT_ATOMS: atom_id res chain seq x y z
N MET A 1 -0.21 16.29 -19.48
CA MET A 1 0.39 14.94 -19.48
C MET A 1 0.22 14.41 -18.07
N VAL A 2 -0.79 13.59 -17.82
CA VAL A 2 -0.97 12.95 -16.50
C VAL A 2 0.20 11.99 -16.36
N ALA A 3 1.12 12.27 -15.44
CA ALA A 3 2.16 11.30 -15.10
C ALA A 3 1.43 10.07 -14.58
N VAL A 4 1.52 8.96 -15.32
CA VAL A 4 1.01 7.69 -14.83
C VAL A 4 1.85 7.34 -13.61
N ASP A 5 1.19 7.12 -12.47
CA ASP A 5 1.87 6.83 -11.21
C ASP A 5 2.45 5.42 -11.25
N GLY A 6 3.77 5.30 -11.21
CA GLY A 6 4.47 4.02 -11.26
C GLY A 6 4.10 3.09 -10.11
N VAL A 7 3.77 3.64 -8.94
CA VAL A 7 3.33 2.85 -7.78
C VAL A 7 1.96 2.22 -8.06
N ALA A 8 1.05 2.93 -8.72
CA ALA A 8 -0.27 2.42 -9.07
C ALA A 8 -0.19 1.29 -10.13
N ILE A 9 0.73 1.41 -11.10
CA ILE A 9 1.00 0.33 -12.07
C ILE A 9 1.50 -0.91 -11.33
N LEU A 10 2.53 -0.73 -10.50
CA LEU A 10 3.17 -1.80 -9.73
C LEU A 10 2.17 -2.52 -8.83
N GLU A 11 1.33 -1.77 -8.09
CA GLU A 11 0.28 -2.35 -7.24
C GLU A 11 -0.69 -3.22 -8.05
N ASN A 12 -1.14 -2.73 -9.21
CA ASN A 12 -2.07 -3.48 -10.05
C ASN A 12 -1.46 -4.78 -10.59
N GLU A 13 -0.19 -4.75 -11.01
CA GLU A 13 0.53 -5.94 -11.46
C GLU A 13 0.68 -6.97 -10.34
N VAL A 14 1.04 -6.54 -9.13
CA VAL A 14 1.12 -7.43 -7.96
C VAL A 14 -0.25 -8.04 -7.64
N ARG A 15 -1.32 -7.26 -7.65
CA ARG A 15 -2.69 -7.77 -7.42
C ARG A 15 -3.10 -8.81 -8.45
N GLU A 16 -2.75 -8.61 -9.71
CA GLU A 16 -2.98 -9.60 -10.77
C GLU A 16 -2.17 -10.89 -10.56
N LEU A 17 -0.89 -10.77 -10.17
CA LEU A 17 -0.05 -11.93 -9.90
C LEU A 17 -0.55 -12.73 -8.70
N ILE A 18 -0.94 -12.08 -7.60
CA ILE A 18 -1.55 -12.72 -6.43
C ILE A 18 -2.78 -13.55 -6.84
N ARG A 19 -3.68 -12.95 -7.64
CA ARG A 19 -4.87 -13.66 -8.16
C ARG A 19 -4.53 -14.87 -9.00
N ARG A 20 -3.51 -14.77 -9.86
CA ARG A 20 -3.09 -15.85 -10.77
C ARG A 20 -2.40 -17.00 -10.03
N THR A 21 -1.56 -16.68 -9.05
CA THR A 21 -0.79 -17.66 -8.28
C THR A 21 -1.63 -18.31 -7.18
N GLY A 22 -2.77 -17.70 -6.80
CA GLY A 22 -3.59 -18.17 -5.68
C GLY A 22 -2.94 -17.94 -4.31
N LEU A 23 -1.96 -17.03 -4.25
CA LEU A 23 -1.30 -16.63 -3.01
C LEU A 23 -2.33 -15.91 -2.12
N ASP A 24 -2.46 -16.32 -0.86
CA ASP A 24 -3.36 -15.68 0.11
C ASP A 24 -2.60 -14.64 0.93
N PRO A 25 -2.81 -13.33 0.71
CA PRO A 25 -2.05 -12.30 1.40
C PRO A 25 -2.30 -12.24 2.90
N ALA A 26 -3.46 -12.74 3.36
CA ALA A 26 -3.80 -12.77 4.78
C ALA A 26 -3.10 -13.92 5.52
N ARG A 27 -2.74 -14.99 4.80
CA ARG A 27 -2.11 -16.19 5.37
C ARG A 27 -0.62 -16.30 5.09
N ASP A 28 -0.15 -15.75 3.97
CA ASP A 28 1.23 -15.83 3.52
C ASP A 28 1.83 -14.45 3.20
N ARG A 29 2.02 -13.66 4.26
CA ARG A 29 2.67 -12.34 4.13
C ARG A 29 4.10 -12.45 3.61
N ALA A 30 4.83 -13.50 3.99
CA ALA A 30 6.22 -13.68 3.56
C ALA A 30 6.30 -13.95 2.05
N GLY A 31 5.42 -14.80 1.51
CA GLY A 31 5.28 -15.03 0.08
C GLY A 31 4.90 -13.77 -0.68
N VAL A 32 4.04 -12.91 -0.13
CA VAL A 32 3.72 -11.62 -0.76
C VAL A 32 4.92 -10.67 -0.79
N VAL A 33 5.68 -10.58 0.30
CA VAL A 33 6.90 -9.74 0.34
C VAL A 33 7.91 -10.21 -0.71
N ALA A 34 8.11 -11.53 -0.84
CA ALA A 34 8.97 -12.09 -1.87
C ALA A 34 8.46 -11.74 -3.28
N LEU A 35 7.16 -11.93 -3.54
CA LEU A 35 6.54 -11.58 -4.82
C LEU A 35 6.71 -10.10 -5.16
N VAL A 36 6.47 -9.19 -4.23
CA VAL A 36 6.63 -7.74 -4.48
C VAL A 36 8.09 -7.40 -4.76
N THR A 37 9.04 -8.04 -4.09
CA THR A 37 10.47 -7.87 -4.36
C THR A 37 10.80 -8.26 -5.80
N ASP A 38 10.32 -9.41 -6.26
CA ASP A 38 10.55 -9.89 -7.63
C ASP A 38 9.91 -8.96 -8.68
N VAL A 39 8.70 -8.48 -8.42
CA VAL A 39 8.00 -7.57 -9.34
C VAL A 39 8.71 -6.21 -9.42
N ILE A 40 9.27 -5.70 -8.32
CA ILE A 40 10.04 -4.44 -8.35
C ILE A 40 11.32 -4.60 -9.16
N ALA A 41 12.00 -5.74 -9.06
CA ALA A 41 13.19 -6.01 -9.86
C ALA A 41 12.85 -6.02 -11.36
N ASP A 42 11.79 -6.72 -11.76
CA ASP A 42 11.30 -6.73 -13.14
C ASP A 42 10.83 -5.33 -13.62
N TYR A 43 10.17 -4.58 -12.74
CA TYR A 43 9.73 -3.21 -13.04
C TYR A 43 10.93 -2.28 -13.27
N ASP A 44 12.00 -2.40 -12.49
CA ASP A 44 13.21 -1.59 -12.64
C ASP A 44 13.90 -1.85 -13.99
N GLU A 45 14.01 -3.12 -14.40
CA GLU A 45 14.53 -3.50 -15.72
C GLU A 45 13.70 -2.88 -16.86
N ARG A 46 12.37 -2.91 -16.74
CA ARG A 46 11.45 -2.29 -17.72
C ARG A 46 11.54 -0.77 -17.72
N SER A 47 11.75 -0.16 -16.55
CA SER A 47 11.91 1.29 -16.38
C SER A 47 13.18 1.79 -17.08
N VAL A 48 14.30 1.08 -16.97
CA VAL A 48 15.56 1.40 -17.66
C VAL A 48 15.39 1.44 -19.18
N LEU A 49 14.53 0.57 -19.73
CA LEU A 49 14.21 0.52 -21.16
C LEU A 49 13.15 1.57 -21.58
N GLY A 50 12.63 2.36 -20.64
CA GLY A 50 11.59 3.35 -20.87
C GLY A 50 10.20 2.76 -21.12
N ALA A 51 9.99 1.48 -20.80
CA ALA A 51 8.70 0.81 -21.01
C ALA A 51 7.65 1.18 -19.94
N VAL A 52 8.11 1.57 -18.74
CA VAL A 52 7.27 2.05 -17.62
C VAL A 52 7.92 3.29 -16.96
N PRO A 53 7.15 4.14 -16.27
CA PRO A 53 7.70 5.28 -15.53
C PRO A 53 8.66 4.82 -14.41
N PRO A 54 9.77 5.54 -14.15
CA PRO A 54 10.67 5.18 -13.06
C PRO A 54 10.02 5.37 -11.68
N LEU A 55 10.37 4.49 -10.74
CA LEU A 55 10.02 4.66 -9.33
C LEU A 55 11.00 5.64 -8.69
N ALA A 56 10.49 6.73 -8.12
CA ALA A 56 11.33 7.73 -7.45
C ALA A 56 12.03 7.17 -6.20
N ASP A 57 11.34 6.28 -5.47
CA ASP A 57 11.86 5.56 -4.31
C ASP A 57 11.33 4.11 -4.32
N PRO A 58 12.12 3.14 -4.82
CA PRO A 58 11.71 1.74 -4.88
C PRO A 58 11.42 1.12 -3.51
N ALA A 59 12.12 1.57 -2.45
CA ALA A 59 11.91 1.04 -1.10
C ALA A 59 10.58 1.54 -0.52
N ALA A 60 10.25 2.81 -0.73
CA ALA A 60 8.94 3.35 -0.38
C ALA A 60 7.81 2.69 -1.19
N ALA A 61 8.03 2.47 -2.50
CA ALA A 61 7.08 1.77 -3.36
C ALA A 61 6.85 0.33 -2.89
N HIS A 62 7.92 -0.40 -2.55
CA HIS A 62 7.83 -1.74 -1.95
C HIS A 62 6.94 -1.74 -0.71
N LYS A 63 7.23 -0.87 0.27
CA LYS A 63 6.44 -0.79 1.50
C LYS A 63 4.98 -0.47 1.19
N ALA A 64 4.73 0.54 0.36
CA ALA A 64 3.37 0.95 -0.01
C ALA A 64 2.57 -0.20 -0.64
N VAL A 65 3.17 -0.95 -1.57
CA VAL A 65 2.50 -2.06 -2.23
C VAL A 65 2.27 -3.23 -1.27
N VAL A 66 3.27 -3.63 -0.47
CA VAL A 66 3.09 -4.67 0.55
C VAL A 66 1.97 -4.32 1.52
N ASP A 67 1.93 -3.07 2.00
CA ASP A 67 0.88 -2.58 2.89
C ASP A 67 -0.51 -2.61 2.19
N ALA A 68 -0.55 -2.29 0.89
CA ALA A 68 -1.77 -2.31 0.07
C ALA A 68 -2.32 -3.71 -0.22
N VAL A 69 -1.46 -4.73 -0.36
CA VAL A 69 -1.88 -6.07 -0.78
C VAL A 69 -1.91 -7.11 0.35
N ALA A 70 -1.06 -6.95 1.37
CA ALA A 70 -0.92 -7.88 2.50
C ALA A 70 -1.01 -7.18 3.87
N GLY A 71 -1.39 -5.90 3.90
CA GLY A 71 -1.68 -5.12 5.11
C GLY A 71 -3.09 -4.54 5.07
N LEU A 72 -3.33 -3.53 5.91
CA LEU A 72 -4.60 -2.79 5.96
C LEU A 72 -4.61 -1.58 5.00
N GLY A 73 -3.82 -1.65 3.93
CA GLY A 73 -3.73 -0.63 2.91
C GLY A 73 -3.30 0.73 3.46
N PRO A 74 -3.94 1.83 3.03
CA PRO A 74 -3.60 3.17 3.51
C PRO A 74 -3.68 3.36 5.04
N LEU A 75 -4.37 2.47 5.76
CA LEU A 75 -4.42 2.50 7.23
C LEU A 75 -3.14 1.98 7.89
N GLN A 76 -2.36 1.15 7.19
CA GLN A 76 -1.20 0.47 7.78
C GLN A 76 -0.19 1.46 8.38
N ARG A 77 0.09 2.58 7.68
CA ARG A 77 1.00 3.64 8.17
C ARG A 77 0.62 4.22 9.52
N TYR A 78 -0.67 4.23 9.86
CA TYR A 78 -1.16 4.77 11.13
C TYR A 78 -1.17 3.72 12.23
N LEU A 79 -1.31 2.44 11.86
CA LEU A 79 -1.22 1.32 12.81
C LEU A 79 0.23 0.99 13.19
N ASP A 80 1.17 1.28 12.28
CA ASP A 80 2.60 1.14 12.53
C ASP A 80 3.17 2.33 13.33
N ASP A 81 2.42 3.43 13.50
CA ASP A 81 2.87 4.63 14.20
C ASP A 81 2.72 4.46 15.72
N PRO A 82 3.82 4.39 16.49
CA PRO A 82 3.76 4.17 17.93
C PRO A 82 3.14 5.35 18.71
N GLU A 83 2.98 6.52 18.11
CA GLU A 83 2.27 7.64 18.74
C GLU A 83 0.74 7.49 18.61
N VAL A 84 0.26 6.71 17.63
CA VAL A 84 -1.18 6.48 17.42
C VAL A 84 -1.70 5.43 18.39
N GLU A 85 -2.64 5.85 19.25
CA GLU A 85 -3.23 4.98 20.27
C GLU A 85 -4.54 4.33 19.81
N GLU A 86 -5.35 5.07 19.03
CA GLU A 86 -6.67 4.62 18.61
C GLU A 86 -7.03 5.11 17.20
N VAL A 87 -7.63 4.22 16.41
CA VAL A 87 -8.13 4.50 15.05
C VAL A 87 -9.64 4.27 15.02
N TRP A 88 -10.41 5.31 14.66
CA TRP A 88 -11.86 5.22 14.48
C TRP A 88 -12.25 5.42 13.03
N ILE A 89 -13.05 4.50 12.50
CA ILE A 89 -13.65 4.61 11.16
C ILE A 89 -15.11 5.04 11.31
N LYS A 90 -15.45 6.21 10.78
CA LYS A 90 -16.82 6.76 10.80
C LYS A 90 -17.25 7.15 9.39
N SER A 91 -18.09 6.31 8.79
CA SER A 91 -18.55 6.49 7.40
C SER A 91 -17.34 6.62 6.47
N SER A 92 -17.16 7.75 5.79
CA SER A 92 -16.04 8.01 4.89
C SER A 92 -14.81 8.62 5.56
N HIS A 93 -14.79 8.74 6.89
CA HIS A 93 -13.73 9.43 7.62
C HIS A 93 -12.96 8.48 8.53
N VAL A 94 -11.65 8.67 8.58
CA VAL A 94 -10.76 8.03 9.55
C VAL A 94 -10.29 9.09 10.54
N LEU A 95 -10.39 8.79 11.83
CA LEU A 95 -9.94 9.62 12.94
C LEU A 95 -8.83 8.91 13.71
N LEU A 96 -7.79 9.63 14.08
CA LEU A 96 -6.67 9.14 14.88
C LEU A 96 -6.63 9.87 16.22
N HIS A 97 -6.34 9.13 17.28
CA HIS A 97 -5.99 9.65 18.59
C HIS A 97 -4.50 9.39 18.87
N THR A 98 -3.77 10.40 19.36
CA THR A 98 -2.31 10.37 19.51
C THR A 98 -1.90 11.11 20.77
N PHE A 99 -1.33 10.48 21.81
CA PHE A 99 -0.93 11.21 23.03
C PHE A 99 0.32 12.09 22.80
N PRO A 100 0.42 13.32 23.36
CA PRO A 100 -0.51 14.05 24.23
C PRO A 100 -1.51 14.93 23.45
N ARG A 101 -1.67 14.72 22.13
CA ARG A 101 -2.48 15.57 21.23
C ARG A 101 -3.92 15.05 21.07
N THR A 102 -4.83 15.98 20.81
CA THR A 102 -6.25 15.70 20.61
C THR A 102 -6.53 15.14 19.21
N LEU A 103 -7.61 14.37 19.11
CA LEU A 103 -8.19 13.72 17.93
C LEU A 103 -8.01 14.51 16.61
N ARG A 104 -7.57 13.82 15.55
CA ARG A 104 -7.41 14.41 14.20
C ARG A 104 -8.06 13.55 13.13
N THR A 105 -8.67 14.18 12.13
CA THR A 105 -9.09 13.54 10.89
C THR A 105 -7.90 13.26 10.00
N CYS A 106 -7.82 12.06 9.40
CA CYS A 106 -6.90 11.76 8.32
C CYS A 106 -7.43 12.34 7.01
N PRO A 107 -6.77 13.34 6.42
CA PRO A 107 -7.18 13.86 5.11
C PRO A 107 -6.87 12.88 3.97
N ASP A 108 -5.85 12.02 4.15
CA ASP A 108 -5.31 11.17 3.08
C ASP A 108 -6.03 9.81 2.94
N VAL A 109 -6.93 9.46 3.86
CA VAL A 109 -7.62 8.17 3.86
C VAL A 109 -9.12 8.37 4.03
N THR A 110 -9.86 8.16 2.94
CA THR A 110 -11.31 7.95 2.98
C THR A 110 -11.59 6.47 3.19
N ALA A 111 -12.29 6.13 4.26
CA ALA A 111 -12.73 4.76 4.48
C ALA A 111 -13.91 4.43 3.54
N ASP A 112 -13.76 3.42 2.69
CA ASP A 112 -14.92 2.83 2.02
C ASP A 112 -15.48 1.70 2.90
N VAL A 113 -16.48 2.05 3.71
CA VAL A 113 -17.18 1.12 4.61
C VAL A 113 -18.04 0.09 3.88
N ARG A 114 -18.09 0.08 2.54
CA ARG A 114 -18.85 -0.92 1.75
C ARG A 114 -18.09 -2.23 1.48
N ALA A 115 -16.85 -2.36 1.94
CA ALA A 115 -16.00 -3.52 1.68
C ALA A 115 -15.90 -4.56 2.83
N VAL A 116 -16.78 -4.48 3.84
CA VAL A 116 -16.89 -5.47 4.94
C VAL A 116 -18.17 -6.29 4.82
#